data_AF-A0AB35Q6C0-F1
#
_entry.id   AF-A0AB35Q6C0-F1
#
_cell.length_a   1.000
_cell.length_b   1.000
_cell.length_c   1.000
_cell.angle_alpha   90.00
_cell.angle_beta   90.00
_cell.angle_gamma   90.00
#
_symmetry.space_group_name_H-M   'P 1'
#
loop_
_entity.id
_entity.type
_entity.pdbx_description
1 polymer ?
#
loop_
_entity_poly.entity_id
_entity_poly.type
_entity_poly.pdbx_seq_one_letter_code
_entity_poly.pdbx_strand_id
1 'polypeptide(L)' 'MKSAYISYFEGYDAAGHLIYNGNGAATVEHGSGECIDPSELKDQHCDYLLKKAKETNSLVTRIVIKNLMKL' A
#
# COMPACT_ATOMS: atom_id res chain seq x y z
N MET A 1 -9.01 -8.38 -17.09
CA MET A 1 -9.77 -7.28 -16.45
C MET A 1 -8.82 -6.44 -15.62
N LYS A 2 -9.16 -5.18 -15.37
CA LYS A 2 -8.38 -4.28 -14.51
C LYS A 2 -9.22 -3.90 -13.29
N SER A 3 -8.67 -4.11 -12.10
CA SER A 3 -9.28 -3.69 -10.83
C SER A 3 -8.46 -2.55 -10.24
N ALA A 4 -9.13 -1.52 -9.74
CA ALA A 4 -8.50 -0.38 -9.08
C ALA A 4 -8.80 -0.41 -7.59
N TYR A 5 -7.86 0.05 -6.79
CA TYR A 5 -7.96 0.09 -5.34
C TYR A 5 -7.44 1.42 -4.80
N ILE A 6 -8.04 1.88 -3.72
CA ILE A 6 -7.56 2.99 -2.91
C ILE A 6 -7.26 2.49 -1.49
N SER A 7 -6.17 2.98 -0.91
CA SER A 7 -5.75 2.62 0.44
C SER A 7 -5.53 3.85 1.31
N TYR A 8 -5.81 3.74 2.60
CA TYR A 8 -5.27 4.63 3.63
C TYR A 8 -4.15 3.92 4.38
N PHE A 9 -3.03 4.60 4.62
CA PHE A 9 -1.85 4.00 5.26
C PHE A 9 -1.18 4.93 6.27
N GLU A 10 -0.49 4.30 7.21
CA GLU A 10 0.34 4.90 8.25
C GLU A 10 1.80 4.47 8.06
N GLY A 11 2.74 5.40 8.19
CA GLY A 11 4.18 5.20 8.08
C GLY A 11 4.88 5.47 9.40
N TYR A 12 5.70 4.51 9.84
CA TYR A 12 6.32 4.50 11.16
C TYR A 12 7.84 4.55 11.10
N ASP A 13 8.45 5.19 12.10
CA ASP A 13 9.89 5.14 12.34
C ASP A 13 10.32 3.80 13.00
N ALA A 14 11.62 3.64 13.23
CA ALA A 14 12.18 2.43 13.86
C ALA A 14 11.75 2.25 15.33
N ALA A 15 11.34 3.34 16.00
CA ALA A 15 10.82 3.30 17.36
C ALA A 15 9.31 2.99 17.42
N GLY A 16 8.65 2.93 16.25
CA GLY A 16 7.22 2.67 16.14
C GLY A 16 6.34 3.91 16.25
N HIS A 17 6.90 5.13 16.14
CA HIS A 17 6.11 6.36 16.09
C HIS A 17 5.55 6.61 14.70
N LEU A 18 4.31 7.09 14.64
CA LEU A 18 3.69 7.54 13.41
C LEU A 18 4.34 8.86 12.95
N ILE A 19 5.03 8.83 11.81
CA ILE A 19 5.78 9.98 11.27
C ILE A 19 5.37 10.34 9.84
N TYR A 20 4.47 9.56 9.24
CA TYR A 20 3.96 9.78 7.90
C TYR A 20 2.58 9.11 7.76
N ASN A 21 1.68 9.66 6.96
CA ASN A 21 0.42 9.01 6.60
C ASN A 21 -0.07 9.55 5.26
N GLY A 22 -1.00 8.82 4.64
CA GLY A 22 -1.59 9.29 3.40
C GLY A 22 -2.50 8.25 2.75
N ASN A 23 -2.88 8.56 1.52
CA ASN A 23 -3.64 7.67 0.66
C ASN A 23 -2.75 7.14 -0.47
N GLY A 24 -3.02 5.92 -0.91
CA GLY A 24 -2.34 5.25 -2.01
C GLY A 24 -3.35 4.70 -3.01
N ALA A 25 -2.94 4.50 -4.25
CA ALA A 25 -3.74 3.86 -5.27
C ALA A 25 -2.97 2.68 -5.87
N ALA A 26 -3.67 1.60 -6.18
CA ALA A 26 -3.12 0.42 -6.84
C ALA A 26 -4.04 -0.03 -7.98
N THR A 27 -3.46 -0.55 -9.06
CA THR A 27 -4.23 -1.19 -10.13
C THR A 27 -3.64 -2.56 -10.43
N VAL A 28 -4.48 -3.57 -10.50
CA VAL A 28 -4.09 -4.97 -10.76
C VAL A 28 -4.80 -5.47 -12.01
N GLU A 29 -4.06 -6.17 -12.86
CA GLU A 29 -4.60 -6.90 -14.00
C GLU A 29 -4.77 -8.38 -13.65
N HIS A 30 -5.87 -8.99 -14.08
CA HIS A 30 -6.19 -10.40 -13.81
C HIS A 30 -7.02 -11.01 -14.96
N GLY A 31 -6.97 -12.33 -15.12
CA GLY A 31 -7.70 -13.06 -16.15
C GLY A 31 -9.21 -12.99 -15.98
N SER A 32 -9.93 -13.37 -17.04
CA SER A 32 -11.39 -13.51 -16.99
C SER A 32 -11.77 -14.71 -16.12
N GLY A 33 -12.51 -14.47 -15.04
CA GLY A 33 -12.88 -15.52 -14.08
C GLY A 33 -11.82 -15.82 -13.02
N GLU A 34 -10.69 -15.12 -13.01
CA GLU A 34 -9.66 -15.24 -11.98
C GLU A 34 -9.92 -14.28 -10.82
N CYS A 35 -9.72 -14.79 -9.59
CA CYS A 35 -9.67 -13.96 -8.39
C CYS A 35 -8.26 -13.40 -8.21
N ILE A 36 -8.18 -12.14 -7.79
CA ILE A 36 -6.90 -11.53 -7.38
C ILE A 36 -6.47 -12.16 -6.06
N ASP A 37 -5.18 -12.47 -5.92
CA ASP A 37 -4.60 -12.82 -4.62
C ASP A 37 -4.54 -11.56 -3.73
N PRO A 38 -5.34 -11.49 -2.65
CA PRO A 38 -5.37 -10.31 -1.80
C PRO A 38 -4.06 -10.10 -1.03
N SER A 39 -3.28 -11.16 -0.77
CA SER A 39 -2.00 -11.07 -0.06
C SER A 39 -0.94 -10.47 -0.97
N GLU A 40 -0.86 -10.96 -2.21
CA GLU A 40 0.06 -10.42 -3.22
C GLU A 40 -0.22 -8.94 -3.49
N LEU A 41 -1.49 -8.56 -3.68
CA LEU A 41 -1.89 -7.16 -3.82
C LEU A 41 -1.44 -6.32 -2.63
N LYS A 42 -1.70 -6.79 -1.41
CA LYS A 42 -1.35 -6.05 -0.19
C LYS A 42 0.17 -5.85 -0.07
N ASP A 43 0.95 -6.90 -0.31
CA ASP A 43 2.40 -6.88 -0.12
C ASP A 43 3.09 -6.00 -1.17
N GLN A 44 2.73 -6.15 -2.45
CA GLN A 44 3.25 -5.30 -3.53
C GLN A 44 2.89 -3.82 -3.31
N HIS A 45 1.66 -3.55 -2.86
CA HIS A 45 1.23 -2.19 -2.57
C HIS A 45 1.96 -1.59 -1.36
N CYS A 46 2.15 -2.38 -0.29
CA CYS A 46 2.94 -1.96 0.87
C CYS A 46 4.39 -1.60 0.49
N ASP A 47 5.05 -2.41 -0.34
CA ASP A 47 6.42 -2.17 -0.80
C ASP A 47 6.52 -0.89 -1.62
N TYR A 48 5.57 -0.69 -2.54
CA TYR A 48 5.48 0.54 -3.31
C TYR A 48 5.30 1.77 -2.41
N LEU A 49 4.37 1.71 -1.45
CA LEU A 49 4.11 2.80 -0.52
C LEU A 49 5.31 3.09 0.36
N LEU A 50 6.05 2.07 0.82
CA LEU A 50 7.26 2.26 1.63
C LEU A 50 8.35 2.97 0.84
N LYS A 51 8.56 2.57 -0.42
CA LYS A 51 9.49 3.25 -1.31
C LYS A 51 9.12 4.73 -1.48
N LYS A 52 7.84 5.03 -1.74
CA LYS A 52 7.36 6.41 -1.91
C LYS A 52 7.39 7.23 -0.64
N ALA A 53 7.05 6.64 0.49
CA ALA A 53 7.17 7.31 1.78
C ALA A 53 8.63 7.69 2.06
N LYS A 54 9.59 6.81 1.76
CA LYS A 54 11.03 7.08 1.92
C LYS A 54 11.57 8.18 0.99
N GLU A 55 10.98 8.36 -0.19
CA GLU A 55 11.30 9.51 -1.07
C GLU A 55 10.93 10.86 -0.42
N THR A 56 9.94 10.87 0.49
CA THR A 56 9.47 12.09 1.19
C THR A 56 10.07 12.23 2.59
N ASN A 57 10.14 11.13 3.33
CA ASN A 57 10.68 11.05 4.68
C ASN A 57 11.48 9.74 4.84
N SER A 58 12.80 9.85 4.77
CA SER A 58 13.73 8.70 4.83
C SER A 58 13.73 7.96 6.17
N LEU A 59 13.16 8.53 7.23
CA LEU A 59 13.03 7.88 8.53
C LEU A 59 11.91 6.84 8.58
N VAL A 60 11.03 6.80 7.57
CA VAL A 60 9.97 5.79 7.49
C VAL A 60 10.59 4.41 7.26
N THR A 61 10.35 3.50 8.19
CA THR A 61 10.87 2.12 8.13
C THR A 61 9.80 1.09 7.85
N ARG A 62 8.52 1.39 8.16
CA ARG A 62 7.40 0.46 8.01
C ARG A 62 6.14 1.19 7.55
N ILE A 63 5.39 0.56 6.64
CA ILE A 63 4.04 0.96 6.26
C ILE A 63 3.03 -0.02 6.87
N VAL A 64 1.91 0.52 7.35
CA VAL A 64 0.72 -0.24 7.74
C VAL A 64 -0.46 0.29 6.94
N ILE A 65 -1.02 -0.54 6.06
CA ILE A 65 -2.28 -0.24 5.38
C ILE A 65 -3.42 -0.46 6.37
N LYS A 66 -4.18 0.61 6.65
CA LYS A 66 -5.30 0.60 7.60
C LYS A 66 -6.63 0.29 6.91
N ASN A 67 -6.70 0.59 5.63
CA ASN A 67 -7.85 0.28 4.79
C ASN A 67 -7.40 0.10 3.34
N LEU A 68 -8.00 -0.85 2.63
CA LEU A 68 -7.81 -1.09 1.19
C LEU A 68 -9.16 -1.42 0.58
N MET A 69 -9.61 -0.57 -0.34
CA MET A 69 -10.96 -0.62 -0.91
C MET A 69 -10.86 -0.74 -2.42
N LYS A 70 -11.69 -1.58 -3.02
CA LYS A 70 -11.87 -1.61 -4.46
C LYS A 70 -12.68 -0.38 -4.91
N LEU A 71 -12.26 0.23 -6.02
CA LEU A 71 -12.96 1.32 -6.71
C LEU A 71 -13.88 0.76 -7.81
#